data_AF-D5WQN4-F1
#
_entry.id   AF-D5WQN4-F1
#
_cell.length_a   1.000
_cell.length_b   1.000
_cell.length_c   1.000
_cell.angle_alpha   90.00
_cell.angle_beta   90.00
_cell.angle_gamma   90.00
#
_symmetry.space_group_name_H-M   'P 1'
#
loop_
_entity.id
_entity.type
_entity.pdbx_description
1 polymer ?
#
loop_
_entity_poly.entity_id
_entity_poly.type
_entity_poly.pdbx_seq_one_letter_code
_entity_poly.pdbx_strand_id
1 'polypeptide(L)'
;MIAYQTNGKWVVKVSGGYRNRDVIPSRVIEVPEKPEPVATWRDSVEDGYGWGYSTYVQFRAGDVTFVIQSYHWDAAPGYSWEESWEDFAEDAQPPVIGEAFEWTGSGWEPIEHPMSAEGVSQ
;
A
#
# COMPACT_ATOMS: atom_id res chain seq x y z
N MET A 1 9.69 -0.16 3.85
CA MET A 1 9.41 0.42 5.18
C MET A 1 10.41 -0.12 6.16
N ILE A 2 10.92 0.73 7.06
CA ILE A 2 11.71 0.29 8.21
C ILE A 2 11.13 0.94 9.45
N ALA A 3 10.79 0.13 10.45
CA ALA A 3 10.43 0.59 11.79
C ALA A 3 11.59 0.31 12.77
N TYR A 4 11.97 1.30 13.55
CA TYR A 4 13.03 1.18 14.55
C TYR A 4 12.75 2.06 15.76
N GLN A 5 13.41 1.76 16.89
CA GLN A 5 13.25 2.53 18.12
C GLN A 5 14.43 3.49 18.29
N THR A 6 14.14 4.73 18.69
CA THR A 6 15.15 5.73 19.07
C THR A 6 14.66 6.51 20.30
N ASN A 7 15.49 6.64 21.33
CA ASN A 7 15.16 7.34 22.58
C ASN A 7 13.80 6.94 23.19
N GLY A 8 13.46 5.64 23.15
CA GLY A 8 12.20 5.11 23.68
C GLY A 8 10.98 5.34 22.77
N LYS A 9 11.12 6.05 21.65
CA LYS A 9 10.06 6.28 20.67
C LYS A 9 10.17 5.33 19.47
N TRP A 10 9.05 4.94 18.90
CA TRP A 10 9.02 4.20 17.65
C TRP A 10 9.00 5.17 16.47
N VAL A 11 9.84 4.88 15.48
CA VAL A 11 10.00 5.67 14.27
C VAL A 11 9.76 4.79 13.07
N VAL A 12 8.88 5.24 12.18
CA VAL A 12 8.58 4.57 10.92
C VAL A 12 9.10 5.41 9.78
N LYS A 13 9.95 4.80 8.95
CA LYS A 13 10.52 5.44 7.76
C LYS A 13 10.02 4.74 6.50
N VAL A 14 9.53 5.55 5.57
CA VAL A 14 9.35 5.14 4.17
C VAL A 14 10.53 5.61 3.34
N SER A 15 10.96 4.78 2.40
CA SER A 15 12.18 5.03 1.63
C SER A 15 12.03 6.14 0.58
N GLY A 16 10.81 6.49 0.18
CA GLY A 16 10.59 7.27 -1.03
C GLY A 16 10.92 6.43 -2.27
N GLY A 17 11.38 7.07 -3.33
CA GLY A 17 11.81 6.40 -4.55
C GLY A 17 11.70 7.30 -5.78
N TYR A 18 11.39 6.70 -6.91
CA TYR A 18 11.29 7.40 -8.19
C TYR A 18 9.94 7.12 -8.86
N ARG A 19 9.32 8.19 -9.33
CA ARG A 19 8.09 8.16 -10.12
C ARG A 19 8.36 8.93 -11.41
N ASN A 20 8.49 8.23 -12.52
CA ASN A 20 8.90 8.80 -13.80
C ASN A 20 10.19 9.63 -13.66
N ARG A 21 10.12 10.96 -13.83
CA ARG A 21 11.27 11.88 -13.70
C ARG A 21 11.35 12.55 -12.32
N ASP A 22 10.39 12.28 -11.45
CA ASP A 22 10.25 12.90 -10.15
C ASP A 22 10.81 12.01 -9.05
N VAL A 23 11.38 12.65 -8.04
CA VAL A 23 11.85 11.99 -6.82
C VAL A 23 10.75 12.05 -5.78
N ILE A 24 10.34 10.89 -5.28
CA ILE A 24 9.50 10.78 -4.09
C ILE A 24 10.44 10.79 -2.88
N PRO A 25 10.39 11.80 -2.01
CA PRO A 25 11.31 11.91 -0.89
C PRO A 25 11.03 10.84 0.17
N SER A 26 12.07 10.40 0.86
CA SER A 26 11.89 9.60 2.08
C SER A 26 11.18 10.43 3.15
N ARG A 27 10.25 9.82 3.87
CA ARG A 27 9.52 10.46 4.97
C ARG A 27 9.60 9.63 6.24
N VAL A 28 9.40 10.28 7.37
CA VAL A 28 9.47 9.68 8.71
C VAL A 28 8.33 10.18 9.56
N ILE A 29 7.74 9.27 10.34
CA ILE A 29 6.79 9.60 11.41
C ILE A 29 7.24 8.98 12.74
N GLU A 30 6.91 9.63 13.84
CA GLU A 30 7.01 9.05 15.18
C GLU A 30 5.64 8.47 15.58
N VAL A 31 5.66 7.29 16.21
CA VAL A 31 4.46 6.60 16.68
C VAL A 31 4.64 6.13 18.13
N PRO A 32 3.56 6.03 18.91
CA PRO A 32 3.66 5.76 20.34
C PRO A 32 4.06 4.33 20.66
N GLU A 33 3.76 3.39 19.77
CA GLU A 33 3.99 1.95 19.95
C GLU A 33 4.60 1.32 18.70
N LYS A 34 4.99 0.05 18.81
CA LYS A 34 5.47 -0.71 17.65
C LYS A 34 4.32 -0.81 16.63
N PRO A 35 4.54 -0.45 15.35
CA PRO A 35 3.50 -0.56 14.35
C PRO A 35 3.21 -2.03 14.04
N GLU A 36 1.95 -2.42 14.14
CA GLU A 36 1.45 -3.74 13.78
C GLU A 36 0.52 -3.61 12.56
N PRO A 37 0.64 -4.52 11.56
CA PRO A 37 -0.22 -4.47 10.37
C PRO A 37 -1.67 -4.83 10.75
N VAL A 38 -2.62 -4.11 10.18
CA VAL A 38 -4.07 -4.29 10.39
C VAL A 38 -4.78 -4.78 9.13
N ALA A 39 -4.40 -4.24 7.98
CA ALA A 39 -4.97 -4.61 6.70
C ALA A 39 -3.91 -4.45 5.60
N THR A 40 -3.98 -5.30 4.58
CA THR A 40 -3.10 -5.22 3.40
C THR A 40 -3.91 -5.35 2.14
N TRP A 41 -3.78 -4.41 1.20
CA TRP A 41 -4.47 -4.47 -0.09
C TRP A 41 -3.59 -4.14 -1.27
N ARG A 42 -4.10 -4.46 -2.47
CA ARG A 42 -3.38 -4.21 -3.71
C ARG A 42 -4.32 -3.64 -4.77
N ASP A 43 -3.87 -2.57 -5.39
CA ASP A 43 -4.42 -2.07 -6.65
C ASP A 43 -3.43 -2.39 -7.77
N SER A 44 -3.95 -2.87 -8.90
CA SER A 44 -3.15 -3.09 -10.11
C SER A 44 -3.65 -2.20 -11.23
N VAL A 45 -2.74 -1.70 -12.05
CA VAL A 45 -3.03 -0.91 -13.23
C VAL A 45 -2.28 -1.50 -14.42
N GLU A 46 -2.95 -1.59 -15.56
CA GLU A 46 -2.34 -2.01 -16.83
C GLU A 46 -2.80 -1.05 -17.91
N ASP A 47 -1.87 -0.62 -18.77
CA ASP A 47 -2.19 0.13 -19.97
C ASP A 47 -1.25 -0.25 -21.13
N GLY A 48 -1.36 0.47 -22.26
CA GLY A 48 -0.53 0.22 -23.43
C GLY A 48 0.97 0.52 -23.23
N TYR A 49 1.36 1.05 -22.07
CA TYR A 49 2.70 1.48 -21.72
C TYR A 49 3.38 0.56 -20.70
N GLY A 50 2.62 -0.27 -20.00
CA GLY A 50 3.15 -1.18 -18.99
C GLY A 50 2.11 -1.66 -18.01
N TRP A 51 2.62 -2.22 -16.92
CA TRP A 51 1.82 -2.71 -15.83
C TRP A 51 2.46 -2.30 -14.51
N GLY A 52 1.63 -1.96 -13.53
CA GLY A 52 2.09 -1.64 -12.19
C GLY A 52 1.09 -2.05 -11.13
N TYR A 53 1.57 -2.02 -9.89
CA TYR A 53 0.76 -2.31 -8.72
C TYR A 53 1.18 -1.46 -7.54
N SER A 54 0.18 -1.09 -6.75
CA SER A 54 0.34 -0.51 -5.42
C SER A 54 -0.02 -1.57 -4.39
N THR A 55 0.89 -1.91 -3.49
CA THR A 55 0.55 -2.64 -2.27
C THR A 55 0.43 -1.65 -1.12
N TYR A 56 -0.71 -1.64 -0.46
CA TYR A 56 -0.98 -0.79 0.69
C TYR A 56 -1.01 -1.65 1.95
N VAL A 57 -0.40 -1.16 3.02
CA VAL A 57 -0.49 -1.78 4.34
C VAL A 57 -0.91 -0.72 5.33
N GLN A 58 -2.06 -0.94 5.96
CA GLN A 58 -2.49 -0.15 7.11
C GLN A 58 -1.84 -0.70 8.36
N PHE A 59 -1.25 0.19 9.16
CA PHE A 59 -0.64 -0.11 10.44
C PHE A 59 -1.38 0.59 11.57
N ARG A 60 -1.36 -0.02 12.74
CA ARG A 60 -1.76 0.59 14.01
C ARG A 60 -0.58 0.60 14.97
N ALA A 61 -0.40 1.73 15.64
CA ALA A 61 0.56 1.91 16.71
C ALA A 61 -0.13 2.73 17.82
N GLY A 62 -0.62 2.05 18.85
CA GLY A 62 -1.48 2.66 19.88
C GLY A 62 -2.79 3.22 19.30
N ASP A 63 -2.94 4.54 19.42
CA ASP A 63 -4.05 5.34 18.91
C ASP A 63 -3.82 5.91 17.50
N VAL A 64 -2.62 5.72 16.94
CA VAL A 64 -2.28 6.19 15.60
C VAL A 64 -2.52 5.06 14.58
N THR A 65 -3.22 5.40 13.50
CA THR A 65 -3.36 4.56 12.31
C THR A 65 -2.80 5.30 11.11
N PHE A 66 -2.04 4.59 10.27
CA PHE A 66 -1.45 5.15 9.05
C PHE A 66 -1.35 4.07 7.98
N VAL A 67 -1.27 4.48 6.71
CA VAL A 67 -1.15 3.57 5.57
C VAL A 67 0.15 3.85 4.84
N ILE A 68 0.86 2.79 4.50
CA ILE A 68 2.03 2.86 3.62
C ILE A 68 1.67 2.24 2.28
N GLN A 69 1.94 2.96 1.21
CA GLN A 69 1.85 2.46 -0.16
C GLN A 69 3.26 2.15 -0.66
N SER A 70 3.43 0.94 -1.20
CA SER A 70 4.59 0.53 -2.00
C SER A 70 4.15 0.34 -3.44
N TYR A 71 4.65 1.16 -4.34
CA TYR A 71 4.32 1.12 -5.76
C TYR A 71 5.46 0.53 -6.58
N HIS A 72 5.09 -0.21 -7.61
CA HIS A 72 6.00 -0.70 -8.63
C HIS A 72 5.36 -0.59 -10.02
N TRP A 73 6.18 -0.25 -11.02
CA TRP A 73 5.79 -0.21 -12.42
C TRP A 73 6.88 -0.83 -13.30
N ASP A 74 6.43 -1.71 -14.19
CA ASP A 74 7.22 -2.33 -15.24
C ASP A 74 6.73 -1.84 -16.62
N ALA A 75 7.66 -1.31 -17.41
CA ALA A 75 7.37 -0.90 -18.79
C ALA A 75 7.02 -2.08 -19.70
N ALA A 76 6.04 -1.87 -20.60
CA ALA A 76 5.74 -2.80 -21.67
C ALA A 76 6.91 -2.92 -22.67
N PRO A 77 7.01 -4.03 -23.42
CA PRO A 77 8.05 -4.19 -24.43
C PRO A 77 8.13 -3.01 -25.41
N GLY A 78 9.32 -2.44 -25.57
CA GLY A 78 9.56 -1.26 -26.42
C GLY A 78 9.62 0.07 -25.64
N TYR A 79 9.28 0.05 -24.35
CA TYR A 79 9.48 1.15 -23.42
C TYR A 79 10.58 0.81 -22.40
N SER A 80 11.14 1.82 -21.71
CA SER A 80 12.35 1.65 -20.88
C SER A 80 12.36 2.49 -19.61
N TRP A 81 11.22 2.70 -18.95
CA TRP A 81 11.19 3.28 -17.61
C TRP A 81 10.57 2.31 -16.63
N GLU A 82 11.04 2.38 -15.40
CA GLU A 82 10.49 1.66 -14.27
C GLU A 82 10.19 2.70 -13.19
N GLU A 83 9.20 2.41 -12.37
CA GLU A 83 8.90 3.21 -11.18
C GLU A 83 8.93 2.32 -9.96
N SER A 84 9.47 2.86 -8.87
CA SER A 84 9.48 2.17 -7.60
C SER A 84 9.57 3.22 -6.51
N TRP A 85 8.55 3.28 -5.67
CA TRP A 85 8.51 4.24 -4.57
C TRP A 85 7.66 3.74 -3.42
N GLU A 86 7.94 4.27 -2.23
CA GLU A 86 7.18 4.04 -1.02
C GLU A 86 6.83 5.37 -0.36
N ASP A 87 5.56 5.56 0.02
CA ASP A 87 5.09 6.77 0.69
C ASP A 87 3.98 6.46 1.72
N PHE A 88 3.69 7.42 2.60
CA PHE A 88 2.50 7.41 3.43
C PHE A 88 1.29 7.86 2.61
N ALA A 89 0.32 6.97 2.47
CA ALA A 89 -0.90 7.22 1.71
C ALA A 89 -1.99 7.77 2.65
N GLU A 90 -2.02 9.10 2.82
CA GLU A 90 -2.85 9.79 3.81
C GLU A 90 -4.36 9.59 3.59
N ASP A 91 -4.78 9.50 2.33
CA ASP A 91 -6.20 9.36 1.94
C ASP A 91 -6.60 7.90 1.64
N ALA A 92 -5.66 6.96 1.70
CA ALA A 92 -5.96 5.58 1.35
C ALA A 92 -6.68 4.88 2.50
N GLN A 93 -7.79 4.22 2.19
CA GLN A 93 -8.57 3.43 3.13
C GLN A 93 -8.60 1.97 2.67
N PRO A 94 -8.60 1.01 3.61
CA PRO A 94 -8.88 -0.37 3.23
C PRO A 94 -10.29 -0.42 2.64
N PRO A 95 -10.49 -1.08 1.50
CA PRO A 95 -11.81 -1.22 0.89
C PRO A 95 -12.74 -2.08 1.76
N VAL A 96 -14.04 -1.87 1.60
CA VAL A 96 -15.07 -2.51 2.43
C VAL A 96 -15.51 -3.83 1.79
N ILE A 97 -15.81 -4.84 2.62
CA ILE A 97 -16.41 -6.11 2.17
C ILE A 97 -17.70 -5.82 1.39
N GLY A 98 -17.79 -6.31 0.15
CA GLY A 98 -18.93 -6.10 -0.75
C GLY A 98 -18.77 -4.97 -1.78
N GLU A 99 -17.62 -4.27 -1.81
CA GLU A 99 -17.29 -3.29 -2.85
C GLU A 99 -16.56 -3.89 -4.06
N ALA A 100 -16.08 -5.13 -3.95
CA ALA A 100 -15.47 -5.85 -5.05
C ALA A 100 -16.50 -6.72 -5.76
N PHE A 101 -16.44 -6.76 -7.09
CA PHE A 101 -17.30 -7.58 -7.93
C PHE A 101 -16.48 -8.37 -8.92
N GLU A 102 -16.78 -9.65 -9.07
CA GLU A 102 -16.21 -10.50 -10.11
C GLU A 102 -17.24 -10.73 -11.21
N TRP A 103 -16.79 -10.75 -12.47
CA TRP A 103 -17.63 -11.13 -13.60
C TRP A 103 -17.63 -12.65 -13.75
N THR A 104 -18.76 -13.30 -13.46
CA THR A 104 -18.87 -14.78 -13.48
C THR A 104 -19.25 -15.36 -14.84
N GLY A 105 -19.31 -14.52 -15.88
CA GLY A 105 -19.81 -14.90 -17.21
C GLY A 105 -21.33 -14.72 -17.37
N SER A 106 -22.08 -14.67 -16.27
CA SER A 106 -23.53 -14.43 -16.25
C SER A 106 -23.94 -13.11 -15.59
N GLY A 107 -23.00 -12.41 -14.96
CA GLY A 107 -23.26 -11.14 -14.28
C GLY A 107 -22.10 -10.74 -13.38
N TRP A 108 -22.29 -9.63 -12.67
CA TRP A 108 -21.41 -9.17 -11.59
C TRP A 108 -21.87 -9.78 -10.27
N GLU A 109 -20.98 -10.47 -9.57
CA GLU A 109 -21.23 -11.02 -8.24
C GLU A 109 -20.32 -10.34 -7.21
N PRO A 110 -20.87 -9.90 -6.06
CA PRO A 110 -20.04 -9.32 -5.02
C PRO A 110 -19.13 -10.39 -4.44
N ILE A 111 -17.84 -10.08 -4.32
CA ILE A 111 -16.85 -10.96 -3.72
C ILE A 111 -16.30 -10.34 -2.44
N GLU A 112 -15.82 -11.20 -1.54
CA GLU A 112 -14.82 -10.75 -0.59
C GLU A 112 -13.64 -10.24 -1.40
N HIS A 113 -13.32 -8.96 -1.24
CA HIS A 113 -12.17 -8.40 -1.92
C HIS A 113 -10.92 -9.20 -1.47
N PRO A 114 -10.00 -9.60 -2.37
CA PRO A 114 -8.93 -10.61 -2.16
C PRO A 114 -7.87 -10.29 -1.08
N MET A 115 -8.19 -9.49 -0.09
CA MET A 115 -7.29 -8.96 0.93
C MET A 115 -7.58 -9.62 2.26
N SER A 116 -6.52 -9.91 2.99
CA SER A 116 -6.62 -10.15 4.41
C SER A 116 -6.86 -8.81 5.13
N ALA A 117 -8.13 -8.50 5.38
CA ALA A 117 -8.46 -7.85 6.64
C ALA A 117 -8.49 -8.95 7.71
N GLU A 118 -7.33 -9.54 8.01
CA GLU A 118 -7.23 -10.40 9.19
C GLU A 118 -7.31 -9.49 10.41
N GLY A 119 -8.56 -9.18 10.80
CA GLY A 119 -8.87 -8.93 12.18
C GLY A 119 -8.39 -10.15 12.95
N VAL A 120 -7.32 -9.97 13.72
CA VAL A 120 -6.88 -10.91 14.74
C VAL A 120 -8.13 -11.34 15.50
N SER A 121 -8.47 -12.62 15.38
CA SER A 121 -9.47 -13.29 16.21
C SER A 121 -9.29 -12.88 17.67
N GLN A 122 -10.42 -12.61 18.33
CA GLN A 122 -10.54 -12.26 19.74
C GLN A 122 -9.70 -13.14 20.67
#